data_AF-A0A510KDI6-F1
#
_entry.id   AF-A0A510KDI6-F1
#
_cell.length_a   1.000
_cell.length_b   1.000
_cell.length_c   1.000
_cell.angle_alpha   90.00
_cell.angle_beta   90.00
_cell.angle_gamma   90.00
#
_symmetry.space_group_name_H-M   'P 1'
#
loop_
_entity.id
_entity.type
_entity.pdbx_description
1 polymer ?
#
loop_
_entity_poly.entity_id
_entity_poly.type
_entity_poly.pdbx_seq_one_letter_code
_entity_poly.pdbx_strand_id
1 'polypeptide(L)' 'MKIKLICLRIDNDELKTTDKDEWIKFIRRHRGKVRSIEQFNWEIPENKLQKALEYSYDELYKFKLEEGKKRREK' A
#
# COMPACT_ATOMS: atom_id res chain seq x y z
N MET A 1 -17.39 -4.12 -5.62
CA MET A 1 -16.98 -3.96 -4.21
C MET A 1 -15.74 -3.07 -4.17
N LYS A 2 -15.56 -2.25 -3.10
CA LYS A 2 -14.29 -1.53 -2.88
C LYS A 2 -13.46 -2.32 -1.88
N ILE A 3 -12.17 -2.48 -2.16
CA ILE A 3 -11.24 -3.21 -1.32
C ILE A 3 -10.19 -2.23 -0.83
N LYS A 4 -9.80 -2.39 0.44
CA LYS A 4 -8.74 -1.60 1.05
C LYS A 4 -7.42 -2.33 0.85
N LEU A 5 -6.63 -1.86 -0.11
CA LEU A 5 -5.26 -2.33 -0.30
C LEU A 5 -4.36 -1.63 0.71
N ILE A 6 -3.63 -2.41 1.49
CA ILE A 6 -2.64 -1.95 2.45
C ILE A 6 -1.27 -2.09 1.81
N CYS A 7 -0.64 -0.96 1.56
CA CYS A 7 0.73 -0.87 1.08
C CYS A 7 1.61 -0.42 2.23
N LEU A 8 2.60 -1.24 2.58
CA LEU A 8 3.53 -1.01 3.66
C LEU A 8 4.96 -1.18 3.12
N ARG A 9 5.80 -0.17 3.30
CA ARG A 9 7.22 -0.22 3.01
C ARG A 9 7.98 -0.04 4.31
N ILE A 10 8.83 -1.01 4.64
CA ILE A 10 9.72 -0.95 5.79
C ILE A 10 11.13 -1.01 5.27
N ASP A 11 11.90 0.07 5.45
CA ASP A 11 13.25 0.19 4.89
C ASP A 11 13.29 -0.08 3.37
N ASN A 12 13.76 -1.26 2.96
CA ASN A 12 13.81 -1.71 1.55
C ASN A 12 12.78 -2.81 1.22
N ASP A 13 12.02 -3.28 2.21
CA ASP A 13 11.04 -4.34 2.05
C ASP A 13 9.65 -3.77 1.82
N GLU A 14 8.94 -4.30 0.83
CA GLU A 14 7.59 -3.89 0.46
C GLU A 14 6.58 -5.01 0.72
N LEU A 15 5.43 -4.65 1.28
CA LEU A 15 4.27 -5.52 1.45
C LEU A 15 3.05 -4.85 0.82
N LYS A 16 2.38 -5.58 -0.07
CA LYS A 16 1.07 -5.24 -0.63
C LYS A 16 0.11 -6.33 -0.25
N THR A 17 -0.82 -6.05 0.65
CA THR A 17 -1.82 -7.03 1.08
C THR A 17 -3.16 -6.36 1.33
N THR A 18 -4.23 -7.13 1.17
CA THR A 18 -5.57 -6.73 1.62
C THR A 18 -5.92 -7.40 2.95
N ASP A 19 -5.04 -8.31 3.41
CA ASP A 19 -5.23 -9.13 4.58
C ASP A 19 -4.47 -8.55 5.79
N LYS A 20 -5.18 -8.43 6.91
CA LYS A 20 -4.63 -7.85 8.13
C LYS A 20 -3.66 -8.79 8.84
N ASP A 21 -3.84 -10.10 8.75
CA ASP A 21 -2.96 -11.08 9.39
C ASP A 21 -1.60 -11.14 8.69
N GLU A 22 -1.57 -11.05 7.36
CA GLU A 22 -0.31 -10.90 6.60
C GLU A 22 0.44 -9.62 6.99
N TRP A 23 -0.29 -8.51 7.12
CA TRP A 23 0.28 -7.24 7.59
C TRP A 23 0.91 -7.38 8.99
N ILE A 24 0.21 -8.02 9.94
CA ILE A 24 0.74 -8.28 11.29
C ILE A 24 1.99 -9.15 11.21
N LYS A 25 1.97 -10.23 10.42
CA LYS A 25 3.13 -11.14 10.25
C LYS A 25 4.34 -10.40 9.70
N PHE A 26 4.15 -9.53 8.71
CA PHE A 26 5.24 -8.77 8.10
C PHE A 26 5.88 -7.77 9.06
N ILE A 27 5.06 -7.00 9.80
CA ILE A 27 5.56 -6.09 10.83
C ILE A 27 6.31 -6.85 11.92
N ARG A 28 5.77 -8.00 12.35
CA ARG A 28 6.44 -8.85 13.35
C ARG A 28 7.81 -9.34 12.89
N ARG A 29 7.99 -9.68 11.61
CA ARG A 29 9.31 -10.06 11.05
C ARG A 29 10.33 -8.93 11.07
N HIS A 30 9.88 -7.67 10.93
CA HIS A 30 10.76 -6.51 10.89
C HIS A 30 11.03 -5.88 12.27
N ARG A 31 10.35 -6.31 13.34
CA ARG A 31 10.57 -5.79 14.70
C ARG A 31 12.04 -5.97 15.12
N GLY A 32 12.76 -4.86 15.25
CA GLY A 32 14.11 -4.80 15.84
C GLY A 32 15.15 -4.03 15.02
N LYS A 33 14.98 -3.89 13.69
CA LYS A 33 15.95 -3.21 12.80
C LYS A 33 15.33 -2.19 11.84
N VAL A 34 14.13 -1.69 12.15
CA VAL A 34 13.44 -0.73 11.29
C VAL A 34 14.06 0.66 11.40
N ARG A 35 14.44 1.26 10.27
CA ARG A 35 14.84 2.68 10.21
C ARG A 35 13.68 3.57 9.75
N SER A 36 12.90 3.11 8.78
CA SER A 36 11.78 3.86 8.20
C SER A 36 10.56 2.96 7.99
N ILE A 37 9.37 3.48 8.33
CA ILE A 37 8.07 2.84 8.07
C ILE A 37 7.22 3.81 7.28
N GLU A 38 6.85 3.41 6.08
CA GLU A 38 5.87 4.12 5.26
C GLU A 38 4.67 3.21 5.04
N GLN A 39 3.48 3.71 5.35
CA GLN A 39 2.25 2.97 5.15
C GLN A 39 1.21 3.86 4.48
N PHE A 40 0.50 3.32 3.51
CA PHE A 40 -0.75 3.90 3.07
C PHE A 40 -1.82 2.87 2.78
N ASN A 41 -3.05 3.31 2.97
CA ASN A 41 -4.24 2.59 2.54
C ASN A 41 -4.71 3.20 1.21
N TRP A 42 -5.05 2.36 0.25
CA TRP A 42 -5.66 2.77 -1.01
C TRP A 42 -6.98 2.01 -1.21
N GLU A 43 -8.08 2.74 -1.27
CA GLU A 43 -9.38 2.17 -1.55
C GLU A 43 -9.59 2.08 -3.06
N ILE A 44 -9.41 0.88 -3.59
CA ILE A 44 -9.58 0.60 -5.02
C ILE A 44 -10.79 -0.29 -5.25
N PRO A 45 -11.44 -0.19 -6.41
CA PRO A 45 -12.43 -1.17 -6.78
C PRO A 45 -11.76 -2.53 -7.01
N GLU A 46 -12.44 -3.60 -6.62
CA GLU A 46 -11.94 -4.98 -6.68
C GLU A 46 -11.44 -5.40 -8.07
N ASN A 47 -12.09 -4.92 -9.14
CA ASN A 47 -11.66 -5.16 -10.52
C ASN A 47 -10.27 -4.56 -10.84
N LYS A 48 -9.78 -3.61 -10.05
CA LYS A 48 -8.43 -3.04 -10.16
C LYS A 48 -7.44 -3.65 -9.17
N LEU A 49 -7.88 -4.53 -8.26
CA LEU A 49 -7.01 -5.15 -7.26
C LEU A 49 -5.91 -5.99 -7.90
N GLN A 50 -6.26 -6.83 -8.87
CA GLN A 50 -5.29 -7.71 -9.52
C GLN A 50 -4.17 -6.90 -10.20
N LYS A 51 -4.52 -5.84 -10.92
CA LYS A 51 -3.56 -4.89 -11.49
C LYS A 51 -2.75 -4.16 -10.41
N ALA A 52 -3.38 -3.75 -9.32
CA ALA A 52 -2.70 -3.06 -8.22
C ALA A 52 -1.66 -3.95 -7.52
N LEU A 53 -1.89 -5.26 -7.43
CA LEU A 53 -0.91 -6.20 -6.90
C LEU A 53 0.29 -6.40 -7.83
N GLU A 54 0.11 -6.24 -9.15
CA GLU A 54 1.19 -6.27 -10.15
C GLU A 54 2.09 -5.03 -10.08
N TYR A 55 1.55 -3.87 -9.71
CA TYR A 55 2.30 -2.62 -9.61
C TYR A 55 3.25 -2.59 -8.39
N SER A 56 4.36 -1.87 -8.54
CA SER A 56 5.31 -1.57 -7.44
C SER A 56 4.73 -0.58 -6.42
N TYR A 57 5.28 -0.53 -5.19
CA TYR A 57 4.85 0.46 -4.19
C TYR A 57 4.97 1.89 -4.73
N ASP A 58 6.08 2.20 -5.42
CA ASP A 58 6.33 3.51 -6.03
C ASP A 58 5.28 3.90 -7.09
N GLU A 59 4.84 2.95 -7.93
CA GLU A 59 3.76 3.20 -8.91
C GLU A 59 2.42 3.44 -8.20
N LEU A 60 2.07 2.59 -7.24
CA LEU A 60 0.84 2.75 -6.45
C LEU A 60 0.82 4.08 -5.70
N TYR A 61 1.97 4.50 -5.17
CA TYR A 61 2.14 5.78 -4.49
C TYR A 61 1.95 6.96 -5.45
N LYS A 62 2.51 6.89 -6.66
CA LYS A 62 2.27 7.89 -7.73
C LYS A 62 0.79 7.98 -8.08
N PHE A 63 0.12 6.85 -8.31
CA PHE A 63 -1.33 6.82 -8.59
C PHE A 63 -2.14 7.48 -7.48
N LYS A 64 -1.83 7.16 -6.22
CA LYS A 64 -2.49 7.77 -5.06
C LYS A 64 -2.27 9.29 -5.03
N LEU A 65 -1.05 9.77 -5.30
CA LEU A 65 -0.74 11.19 -5.35
C LEU A 65 -1.48 11.91 -6.48
N GLU A 66 -1.58 11.30 -7.67
CA GLU A 66 -2.34 11.84 -8.79
C GLU A 66 -3.84 11.92 -8.47
N GLU A 67 -4.43 10.88 -7.86
CA GLU A 67 -5.81 10.92 -7.40
C GLU A 67 -6.04 11.99 -6.33
N GLY A 68 -5.09 12.14 -5.40
CA GLY A 68 -5.12 13.16 -4.35
C GLY A 68 -5.03 14.59 -4.90
N LYS A 69 -4.19 14.83 -5.92
CA LYS A 69 -4.07 16.13 -6.59
C LYS A 69 -5.34 16.52 -7.34
N LYS A 70 -5.93 15.59 -8.10
CA LYS A 70 -7.21 15.81 -8.81
C LYS A 70 -8.37 16.19 -7.89
N ARG A 71 -8.33 15.79 -6.60
CA ARG A 71 -9.33 16.18 -5.61
C ARG A 71 -9.11 17.57 -4.99
N ARG A 72 -7.90 18.13 -5.10
CA ARG A 72 -7.53 19.42 -4.49
C ARG A 72 -7.77 20.63 -5.41
N GLU A 73 -7.98 20.40 -6.70
CA GLU A 73 -8.28 21.44 -7.71
C GLU A 73 -9.80 21.63 -7.96
N LYS A 74 -10.67 21.18 -7.04
CA LYS A 74 -12.12 21.40 -7.13
C LYS A 74 -12.66 22.16 -5.93
#